data_AF-A0A2E5FU68-F1
#
_entry.id   AF-A0A2E5FU68-F1
#
_cell.length_a   1.000
_cell.length_b   1.000
_cell.length_c   1.000
_cell.angle_alpha   90.00
_cell.angle_beta   90.00
_cell.angle_gamma   90.00
#
_symmetry.space_group_name_H-M   'P 1'
#
loop_
_entity.id
_entity.type
_entity.pdbx_description
1 polymer ?
#
loop_
_entity_poly.entity_id
_entity_poly.type
_entity_poly.pdbx_seq_one_letter_code
_entity_poly.pdbx_strand_id
1 'polypeptide(L)'
;MPSLTFTRLATAALLCLGVSGPSLAALNCEADAHSRPVEHTLCQHPRLVRLDTALDQQIAAAADAGPTTTDALMRDQANWQSQTLSIAWQTIQADHEALTPRLRPRYRHRLAYLEALADTSQGPAARIAGALARLAPGEDIVERLATGDAIRPAETHRYDSAGAALDTLAIDTTSATRQALIDTFEPGPVRLSWLEETGIGLLLQSQGSAHCPVTAAFRRDATGHWVPVVNPLATESARRNACGQPIELFSIAGTPTLTLIETRNANEIAIHLYTMHDASAWQAGPTVVARYDHTLKATAIRHRDDSNAYFWQRLALPVAEAFDRRPVPGFSRSALSPRNNARIETARRAVLADAAGEGLAAAPLTTADNTLGPFDHFGEAAVFFPIAARGNWVLGRIGHGRLGWRTSDDWLMGFWGLDADDRVVPLASLTIERRRGAALGQAVIAPD
;
A
#
# COMPACT_ATOMS: atom_id res chain seq x y z
N MET A 1 14.05 33.98 -52.26
CA MET A 1 15.37 33.36 -51.97
C MET A 1 15.82 33.84 -50.59
N PRO A 2 16.41 32.98 -49.76
CA PRO A 2 15.64 32.25 -48.74
C PRO A 2 15.90 32.68 -47.29
N SER A 3 14.95 32.22 -46.47
CA SER A 3 14.84 32.10 -45.02
C SER A 3 16.10 31.65 -44.29
N LEU A 4 16.33 32.20 -43.10
CA LEU A 4 17.18 31.61 -42.06
C LEU A 4 16.37 31.43 -40.78
N THR A 5 15.61 30.34 -40.75
CA THR A 5 15.00 29.75 -39.55
C THR A 5 16.11 29.02 -38.79
N PHE A 6 16.61 29.60 -37.71
CA PHE A 6 17.49 28.89 -36.77
C PHE A 6 16.67 28.00 -35.84
N THR A 7 16.28 26.83 -36.34
CA THR A 7 15.75 25.76 -35.50
C THR A 7 16.92 25.14 -34.72
N ARG A 8 17.23 25.70 -33.54
CA ARG A 8 18.12 25.03 -32.58
C ARG A 8 17.37 23.83 -32.01
N LEU A 9 17.57 22.67 -32.64
CA LEU A 9 17.31 21.36 -32.04
C LEU A 9 18.18 21.26 -30.78
N ALA A 10 17.59 21.55 -29.62
CA ALA A 10 18.18 21.24 -28.34
C ALA A 10 18.11 19.72 -28.15
N THR A 11 19.24 19.07 -28.43
CA THR A 11 19.48 17.66 -28.11
C THR A 11 19.25 17.48 -26.62
N ALA A 12 18.12 16.86 -26.27
CA ALA A 12 17.87 16.39 -24.91
C ALA A 12 18.98 15.39 -24.59
N ALA A 13 19.91 15.77 -23.72
CA ALA A 13 20.83 14.84 -23.10
C ALA A 13 19.97 13.84 -22.33
N LEU A 14 19.71 12.68 -22.94
CA LEU A 14 19.21 11.51 -22.23
C LEU A 14 20.17 11.30 -21.07
N LEU A 15 19.69 11.52 -19.86
CA LEU A 15 20.32 11.00 -18.66
C LEU A 15 20.51 9.51 -18.92
N CYS A 16 21.76 9.08 -19.08
CA CYS A 16 22.14 7.69 -18.93
C CYS A 16 21.86 7.32 -17.47
N LEU A 17 20.59 7.06 -17.16
CA LEU A 17 20.18 6.22 -16.05
C LEU A 17 20.69 4.83 -16.40
N GLY A 18 22.00 4.64 -16.20
CA GLY A 18 22.66 3.37 -16.40
C GLY A 18 21.90 2.33 -15.60
N VAL A 19 21.32 1.36 -16.31
CA VAL A 19 20.76 0.14 -15.73
C VAL A 19 21.95 -0.68 -15.24
N SER A 20 22.56 -0.25 -14.15
CA SER A 20 23.56 -1.05 -13.45
C SER A 20 22.80 -2.04 -12.56
N GLY A 21 22.37 -3.16 -13.13
CA GLY A 21 22.30 -4.39 -12.34
C GLY A 21 23.74 -4.77 -11.93
N PRO A 22 23.99 -5.34 -10.75
CA PRO A 22 23.29 -6.51 -10.22
C PRO A 22 22.93 -6.44 -8.71
N SER A 23 22.30 -7.52 -8.24
CA SER A 23 21.94 -7.87 -6.85
C SER A 23 20.74 -7.13 -6.25
N LEU A 24 19.54 -7.40 -6.78
CA LEU A 24 18.24 -7.01 -6.19
C LEU A 24 17.86 -7.82 -4.92
N ALA A 25 18.80 -8.49 -4.26
CA ALA A 25 18.46 -9.48 -3.23
C ALA A 25 18.84 -9.03 -1.81
N ALA A 26 20.01 -8.42 -1.60
CA ALA A 26 20.57 -8.18 -0.26
C ALA A 26 20.95 -6.72 -0.01
N LEU A 27 20.90 -6.28 1.25
CA LEU A 27 21.60 -5.10 1.73
C LEU A 27 23.11 -5.29 1.53
N ASN A 28 23.70 -4.52 0.61
CA ASN A 28 25.14 -4.57 0.38
C ASN A 28 25.86 -3.61 1.34
N CYS A 29 26.09 -4.06 2.56
CA CYS A 29 26.64 -3.23 3.62
C CYS A 29 28.04 -2.67 3.35
N GLU A 30 28.82 -3.29 2.46
CA GLU A 30 30.13 -2.79 2.05
C GLU A 30 30.02 -1.68 0.98
N ALA A 31 29.20 -1.88 -0.06
CA ALA A 31 29.05 -0.91 -1.15
C ALA A 31 28.20 0.32 -0.77
N ASP A 32 27.33 0.19 0.23
CA ASP A 32 26.29 1.17 0.52
C ASP A 32 26.72 2.23 1.56
N ALA A 33 27.87 2.04 2.22
CA ALA A 33 28.32 2.87 3.34
C ALA A 33 28.53 4.37 3.04
N HIS A 34 28.79 4.75 1.78
CA HIS A 34 29.15 6.13 1.44
C HIS A 34 28.14 6.89 0.57
N SER A 35 27.17 6.20 -0.04
CA SER A 35 26.23 6.82 -1.00
C SER A 35 24.76 6.54 -0.69
N ARG A 36 24.49 5.79 0.38
CA ARG A 36 23.17 5.23 0.67
C ARG A 36 22.89 5.26 2.18
N PRO A 37 22.47 6.41 2.74
CA PRO A 37 22.41 6.59 4.20
C PRO A 37 21.40 5.65 4.88
N VAL A 38 20.26 5.36 4.24
CA VAL A 38 19.24 4.46 4.83
C VAL A 38 19.75 3.02 4.88
N GLU A 39 20.34 2.54 3.80
CA GLU A 39 20.95 1.21 3.72
C GLU A 39 22.12 1.08 4.69
N HIS A 40 22.98 2.10 4.77
CA HIS A 40 24.05 2.16 5.77
C HIS A 40 23.51 2.05 7.19
N THR A 41 22.44 2.78 7.52
CA THR A 41 21.77 2.66 8.82
C THR A 41 21.25 1.25 9.05
N LEU A 42 20.55 0.63 8.08
CA LEU A 42 20.08 -0.75 8.20
C LEU A 42 21.22 -1.74 8.49
N CYS A 43 22.39 -1.53 7.87
CA CYS A 43 23.59 -2.33 8.09
C CYS A 43 24.18 -2.21 9.49
N GLN A 44 23.84 -1.16 10.25
CA GLN A 44 24.22 -1.01 11.65
C GLN A 44 23.31 -1.81 12.61
N HIS A 45 22.30 -2.52 12.11
CA HIS A 45 21.40 -3.37 12.90
C HIS A 45 21.66 -4.88 12.64
N PRO A 46 22.51 -5.56 13.44
CA PRO A 46 22.90 -6.96 13.18
C PRO A 46 21.72 -7.93 13.12
N ARG A 47 20.64 -7.64 13.84
CA ARG A 47 19.41 -8.46 13.80
C ARG A 47 18.69 -8.37 12.45
N LEU A 48 18.65 -7.19 11.84
CA LEU A 48 18.04 -6.98 10.53
C LEU A 48 18.93 -7.57 9.42
N VAL A 49 20.25 -7.35 9.50
CA VAL A 49 21.21 -7.94 8.55
C VAL A 49 21.09 -9.47 8.53
N ARG A 50 21.00 -10.13 9.69
CA ARG A 50 20.81 -11.60 9.73
C ARG A 50 19.50 -12.07 9.08
N LEU A 51 18.41 -11.30 9.24
CA LEU A 51 17.15 -11.62 8.60
C LEU A 51 17.22 -11.41 7.08
N ASP A 52 17.93 -10.38 6.65
CA ASP A 52 18.20 -10.10 5.24
C ASP A 52 19.02 -11.22 4.57
N THR A 53 20.09 -11.68 5.23
CA THR A 53 20.84 -12.86 4.76
C THR A 53 19.99 -14.13 4.71
N ALA A 54 19.09 -14.34 5.67
CA ALA A 54 18.16 -15.46 5.64
C ALA A 54 17.17 -15.34 4.47
N LEU A 55 16.73 -14.12 4.12
CA LEU A 55 15.89 -13.89 2.95
C LEU A 55 16.61 -14.27 1.66
N ASP A 56 17.87 -13.90 1.47
CA ASP A 56 18.64 -14.27 0.28
C ASP A 56 18.69 -15.79 0.09
N GLN A 57 18.94 -16.51 1.18
CA GLN A 57 18.97 -17.97 1.18
C GLN A 57 17.61 -18.56 0.78
N GLN A 58 16.52 -18.00 1.31
CA GLN A 58 15.17 -18.47 0.98
C GLN A 58 14.73 -18.08 -0.43
N ILE A 59 15.19 -16.95 -0.98
CA ILE A 59 14.94 -16.57 -2.38
C ILE A 59 15.63 -17.56 -3.31
N ALA A 60 16.87 -17.94 -3.02
CA ALA A 60 17.58 -18.95 -3.80
C ALA A 60 16.84 -20.29 -3.76
N ALA A 61 16.44 -20.75 -2.57
CA ALA A 61 15.68 -21.98 -2.41
C ALA A 61 14.32 -21.93 -3.15
N ALA A 62 13.59 -20.82 -3.07
CA ALA A 62 12.32 -20.64 -3.76
C ALA A 62 12.48 -20.59 -5.29
N ALA A 63 13.58 -20.01 -5.80
CA ALA A 63 13.91 -20.00 -7.22
C ALA A 63 14.17 -21.40 -7.76
N ASP A 64 14.77 -22.28 -6.96
CA ASP A 64 15.07 -23.67 -7.32
C ASP A 64 13.85 -24.60 -7.21
N ALA A 65 12.95 -24.35 -6.25
CA ALA A 65 11.83 -25.24 -5.92
C ALA A 65 10.52 -24.94 -6.67
N GLY A 66 10.32 -23.70 -7.12
CA GLY A 66 8.99 -23.18 -7.39
C GLY A 66 8.48 -23.28 -8.84
N PRO A 67 7.14 -23.21 -9.03
CA PRO A 67 6.52 -22.99 -10.35
C PRO A 67 6.63 -21.52 -10.82
N THR A 68 7.02 -20.61 -9.93
CA THR A 68 7.20 -19.18 -10.23
C THR A 68 8.48 -18.97 -11.02
N THR A 69 8.41 -18.26 -12.14
CA THR A 69 9.61 -17.93 -12.92
C THR A 69 10.59 -17.10 -12.08
N THR A 70 11.89 -17.37 -12.18
CA THR A 70 12.95 -16.59 -11.51
C THR A 70 12.76 -15.08 -11.71
N ASP A 71 12.37 -14.65 -12.91
CA ASP A 71 12.10 -13.25 -13.22
C ASP A 71 10.98 -12.63 -12.37
N ALA A 72 9.88 -13.36 -12.15
CA ALA A 72 8.76 -12.88 -11.34
C ALA A 72 9.16 -12.79 -9.86
N LEU A 73 9.90 -13.77 -9.35
CA LEU A 73 10.43 -13.75 -7.99
C LEU A 73 11.40 -12.58 -7.77
N MET A 74 12.30 -12.31 -8.72
CA MET A 74 13.24 -11.18 -8.64
C MET A 74 12.53 -9.83 -8.73
N ARG A 75 11.48 -9.70 -9.54
CA ARG A 75 10.62 -8.49 -9.57
C ARG A 75 9.89 -8.29 -8.24
N ASP A 76 9.33 -9.35 -7.67
CA ASP A 76 8.64 -9.28 -6.38
C ASP A 76 9.61 -8.90 -5.26
N GLN A 77 10.82 -9.46 -5.27
CA GLN A 77 11.86 -9.09 -4.31
C GLN A 77 12.25 -7.61 -4.45
N ALA A 78 12.42 -7.10 -5.66
CA ALA A 78 12.70 -5.69 -5.90
C ALA A 78 11.60 -4.77 -5.34
N ASN A 79 10.33 -5.12 -5.60
CA ASN A 79 9.18 -4.38 -5.09
C ASN A 79 9.11 -4.44 -3.55
N TRP A 80 9.34 -5.61 -2.96
CA TRP A 80 9.38 -5.76 -1.51
C TRP A 80 10.52 -4.95 -0.86
N GLN A 81 11.72 -4.97 -1.44
CA GLN A 81 12.88 -4.24 -0.93
C GLN A 81 12.67 -2.73 -1.02
N SER A 82 12.11 -2.22 -2.13
CA SER A 82 11.74 -0.81 -2.25
C SER A 82 10.77 -0.38 -1.13
N GLN A 83 9.71 -1.15 -0.89
CA GLN A 83 8.77 -0.89 0.19
C GLN A 83 9.45 -0.93 1.56
N THR A 84 10.34 -1.91 1.80
CA THR A 84 11.10 -2.02 3.05
C THR A 84 11.99 -0.79 3.26
N LEU A 85 12.64 -0.27 2.21
CA LEU A 85 13.41 0.97 2.27
C LEU A 85 12.54 2.20 2.58
N SER A 86 11.35 2.29 1.99
CA SER A 86 10.39 3.36 2.31
C SER A 86 10.00 3.35 3.79
N ILE A 87 9.66 2.17 4.32
CA ILE A 87 9.30 1.99 5.74
C ILE A 87 10.50 2.29 6.63
N ALA A 88 11.70 1.82 6.26
CA ALA A 88 12.92 2.09 7.00
C ALA A 88 13.17 3.60 7.10
N TRP A 89 13.08 4.31 5.98
CA TRP A 89 13.27 5.75 5.93
C TRP A 89 12.24 6.51 6.77
N GLN A 90 10.95 6.17 6.64
CA GLN A 90 9.89 6.72 7.49
C GLN A 90 10.18 6.51 8.98
N THR A 91 10.62 5.30 9.34
CA THR A 91 10.91 4.95 10.73
C THR A 91 12.12 5.71 11.25
N ILE A 92 13.21 5.80 10.47
CA ILE A 92 14.41 6.57 10.84
C ILE A 92 14.09 8.04 11.07
N GLN A 93 13.19 8.62 10.26
CA GLN A 93 12.77 10.02 10.43
C GLN A 93 11.93 10.25 11.69
N ALA A 94 11.08 9.29 12.07
CA ALA A 94 10.20 9.42 13.22
C ALA A 94 10.89 9.02 14.54
N ASP A 95 11.48 7.83 14.56
CA ASP A 95 12.18 7.24 15.70
C ASP A 95 13.15 6.16 15.22
N HIS A 96 14.45 6.49 15.25
CA HIS A 96 15.51 5.57 14.86
C HIS A 96 15.53 4.28 15.72
N GLU A 97 15.17 4.34 17.00
CA GLU A 97 15.17 3.17 17.89
C GLU A 97 14.05 2.18 17.53
N ALA A 98 12.96 2.67 16.92
CA ALA A 98 11.85 1.86 16.45
C ALA A 98 12.17 1.04 15.18
N LEU A 99 13.32 1.25 14.52
CA LEU A 99 13.64 0.62 13.24
C LEU A 99 13.61 -0.92 13.31
N THR A 100 14.31 -1.52 14.28
CA THR A 100 14.34 -2.98 14.43
C THR A 100 12.98 -3.56 14.85
N PRO A 101 12.28 -3.02 15.89
CA PRO A 101 10.92 -3.44 16.23
C PRO A 101 9.94 -3.36 15.05
N ARG A 102 10.05 -2.32 14.22
CA ARG A 102 9.17 -2.08 13.07
C ARG A 102 9.42 -3.05 11.91
N LEU A 103 10.68 -3.29 11.54
CA LEU A 103 11.02 -4.10 10.37
C LEU A 103 11.06 -5.60 10.66
N ARG A 104 11.37 -6.02 11.89
CA ARG A 104 11.49 -7.46 12.21
C ARG A 104 10.24 -8.28 11.86
N PRO A 105 9.00 -7.87 12.20
CA PRO A 105 7.80 -8.61 11.78
C PRO A 105 7.66 -8.70 10.27
N ARG A 106 8.01 -7.63 9.53
CA ARG A 106 7.97 -7.61 8.07
C ARG A 106 8.93 -8.61 7.44
N TYR A 107 10.17 -8.68 7.94
CA TYR A 107 11.15 -9.67 7.50
C TYR A 107 10.68 -11.12 7.76
N ARG A 108 10.11 -11.38 8.95
CA ARG A 108 9.57 -12.71 9.29
C ARG A 108 8.41 -13.11 8.39
N HIS A 109 7.47 -12.19 8.16
CA HIS A 109 6.36 -12.42 7.24
C HIS A 109 6.86 -12.74 5.83
N ARG A 110 7.89 -12.02 5.35
CA ARG A 110 8.51 -12.30 4.05
C ARG A 110 9.18 -13.68 4.00
N LEU A 111 9.89 -14.09 5.06
CA LEU A 111 10.48 -15.44 5.14
C LEU A 111 9.40 -16.51 5.06
N ALA A 112 8.31 -16.37 5.84
CA ALA A 112 7.19 -17.31 5.83
C ALA A 112 6.51 -17.37 4.44
N TYR A 113 6.36 -16.23 3.76
CA TYR A 113 5.87 -16.20 2.38
C TYR A 113 6.78 -16.97 1.42
N LEU A 114 8.10 -16.76 1.47
CA LEU A 114 9.06 -17.42 0.58
C LEU A 114 9.13 -18.93 0.82
N GLU A 115 9.07 -19.35 2.08
CA GLU A 115 8.99 -20.77 2.46
C GLU A 115 7.71 -21.41 1.89
N ALA A 116 6.57 -20.74 2.04
CA ALA A 116 5.29 -21.21 1.52
C ALA A 116 5.15 -21.14 -0.01
N LEU A 117 6.06 -20.51 -0.75
CA LEU A 117 6.05 -20.54 -2.23
C LEU A 117 6.40 -21.92 -2.79
N ALA A 118 7.20 -22.70 -2.07
CA ALA A 118 7.56 -24.05 -2.47
C ALA A 118 6.41 -25.05 -2.21
N ASP A 119 5.47 -24.70 -1.35
CA ASP A 119 4.38 -25.56 -0.95
C ASP A 119 3.24 -25.53 -1.98
N THR A 120 2.93 -26.69 -2.55
CA THR A 120 1.70 -26.87 -3.33
C THR A 120 0.52 -27.04 -2.39
N SER A 121 0.05 -25.92 -1.84
CA SER A 121 -1.13 -25.92 -0.98
C SER A 121 -2.32 -26.52 -1.73
N GLN A 122 -3.07 -27.38 -1.05
CA GLN A 122 -4.34 -27.91 -1.55
C GLN A 122 -5.51 -27.34 -0.76
N GLY A 123 -6.72 -27.53 -1.28
CA GLY A 123 -7.95 -27.14 -0.60
C GLY A 123 -8.34 -25.67 -0.83
N PRO A 124 -9.20 -25.12 0.04
CA PRO A 124 -9.87 -23.87 -0.26
C PRO A 124 -8.96 -22.63 -0.26
N ALA A 125 -7.97 -22.55 0.64
CA ALA A 125 -6.99 -21.47 0.65
C ALA A 125 -6.17 -21.41 -0.65
N ALA A 126 -5.84 -22.56 -1.24
CA ALA A 126 -5.17 -22.64 -2.54
C ALA A 126 -6.05 -22.12 -3.69
N ARG A 127 -7.39 -22.31 -3.60
CA ARG A 127 -8.32 -21.75 -4.58
C ARG A 127 -8.42 -20.23 -4.47
N ILE A 128 -8.43 -19.69 -3.25
CA ILE A 128 -8.34 -18.24 -3.01
C ILE A 128 -7.04 -17.71 -3.64
N ALA A 129 -5.90 -18.36 -3.37
CA ALA A 129 -4.61 -17.98 -3.95
C ALA A 129 -4.66 -17.98 -5.49
N GLY A 130 -5.22 -19.03 -6.09
CA GLY A 130 -5.38 -19.13 -7.54
C GLY A 130 -6.35 -18.09 -8.13
N ALA A 131 -7.40 -17.70 -7.41
CA ALA A 131 -8.32 -16.64 -7.83
C ALA A 131 -7.63 -15.27 -7.80
N LEU A 132 -6.85 -14.99 -6.74
CA LEU A 132 -6.06 -13.77 -6.63
C LEU A 132 -4.99 -13.68 -7.73
N ALA A 133 -4.30 -14.78 -8.06
CA ALA A 133 -3.32 -14.79 -9.15
C ALA A 133 -3.90 -14.41 -10.53
N ARG A 134 -5.22 -14.49 -10.70
CA ARG A 134 -5.94 -14.10 -11.94
C ARG A 134 -6.71 -12.78 -11.80
N LEU A 135 -6.61 -12.10 -10.68
CA LEU A 135 -7.31 -10.85 -10.42
C LEU A 135 -6.79 -9.76 -11.36
N ALA A 136 -7.69 -9.18 -12.16
CA ALA A 136 -7.35 -8.07 -13.03
C ALA A 136 -7.25 -6.74 -12.25
N PRO A 137 -6.51 -5.74 -12.75
CA PRO A 137 -6.47 -4.42 -12.14
C PRO A 137 -7.87 -3.80 -12.06
N GLY A 138 -8.27 -3.34 -10.86
CA GLY A 138 -9.58 -2.72 -10.62
C GLY A 138 -10.75 -3.69 -10.48
N GLU A 139 -10.52 -5.00 -10.61
CA GLU A 139 -11.55 -6.01 -10.37
C GLU A 139 -11.92 -6.11 -8.89
N ASP A 140 -13.21 -6.35 -8.61
CA ASP A 140 -13.69 -6.59 -7.26
C ASP A 140 -13.20 -7.96 -6.74
N ILE A 141 -12.52 -7.94 -5.60
CA ILE A 141 -11.91 -9.14 -5.00
C ILE A 141 -12.99 -10.12 -4.56
N VAL A 142 -14.09 -9.64 -3.98
CA VAL A 142 -15.17 -10.48 -3.44
C VAL A 142 -15.87 -11.20 -4.58
N GLU A 143 -16.22 -10.47 -5.65
CA GLU A 143 -16.81 -11.06 -6.86
C GLU A 143 -15.86 -12.08 -7.49
N ARG A 144 -14.57 -11.76 -7.63
CA ARG A 144 -13.57 -12.69 -8.17
C ARG A 144 -13.48 -13.97 -7.34
N LEU A 145 -13.45 -13.87 -6.00
CA LEU A 145 -13.43 -15.03 -5.13
C LEU A 145 -14.69 -15.89 -5.26
N ALA A 146 -15.84 -15.25 -5.48
CA ALA A 146 -17.13 -15.92 -5.65
C ALA A 146 -17.33 -16.64 -7.00
N THR A 147 -16.40 -16.48 -7.96
CA THR A 147 -16.54 -17.12 -9.29
C THR A 147 -16.39 -18.65 -9.29
N GLY A 148 -16.03 -19.27 -8.16
CA GLY A 148 -15.87 -20.72 -8.04
C GLY A 148 -16.85 -21.37 -7.05
N ASP A 149 -17.24 -22.62 -7.32
CA ASP A 149 -18.29 -23.34 -6.57
C ASP A 149 -18.03 -23.54 -5.06
N ALA A 150 -16.78 -23.43 -4.64
CA ALA A 150 -16.37 -23.69 -3.26
C ALA A 150 -16.38 -22.45 -2.36
N ILE A 151 -16.50 -21.25 -2.92
CA ILE A 151 -16.45 -19.99 -2.14
C ILE A 151 -17.74 -19.25 -2.43
N ARG A 152 -18.64 -19.23 -1.46
CA ARG A 152 -19.93 -18.53 -1.54
C ARG A 152 -19.90 -17.32 -0.61
N PRO A 153 -20.03 -16.09 -1.11
CA PRO A 153 -20.20 -14.93 -0.23
C PRO A 153 -21.52 -15.05 0.54
N ALA A 154 -21.54 -14.51 1.75
CA ALA A 154 -22.76 -14.36 2.53
C ALA A 154 -23.74 -13.40 1.84
N GLU A 155 -25.04 -13.68 2.01
CA GLU A 155 -26.06 -12.72 1.62
C GLU A 155 -25.89 -11.46 2.47
N THR A 156 -25.89 -10.30 1.83
CA THR A 156 -25.48 -9.05 2.45
C THR A 156 -26.48 -7.95 2.16
N HIS A 157 -27.02 -7.34 3.22
CA HIS A 157 -27.92 -6.19 3.12
C HIS A 157 -27.49 -5.05 4.03
N ARG A 158 -27.85 -3.83 3.63
CA ARG A 158 -27.65 -2.62 4.42
C ARG A 158 -28.96 -2.23 5.10
N TYR A 159 -28.87 -1.86 6.37
CA TYR A 159 -29.99 -1.44 7.20
C TYR A 159 -29.67 -0.12 7.88
N ASP A 160 -30.70 0.62 8.28
CA ASP A 160 -30.55 1.92 8.95
C ASP A 160 -30.05 1.81 10.41
N SER A 161 -30.18 0.63 11.03
CA SER A 161 -29.70 0.35 12.38
C SER A 161 -29.50 -1.15 12.64
N ALA A 162 -28.74 -1.48 13.68
CA ALA A 162 -28.60 -2.86 14.17
C ALA A 162 -29.96 -3.50 14.53
N GLY A 163 -30.88 -2.74 15.14
CA GLY A 163 -32.22 -3.24 15.46
C GLY A 163 -33.00 -3.64 14.20
N ALA A 164 -33.02 -2.77 13.19
CA ALA A 164 -33.71 -3.05 11.92
C ALA A 164 -33.12 -4.29 11.21
N ALA A 165 -31.80 -4.45 11.22
CA ALA A 165 -31.15 -5.64 10.68
C ALA A 165 -31.58 -6.91 11.42
N LEU A 166 -31.59 -6.88 12.76
CA LEU A 166 -31.99 -8.01 13.60
C LEU A 166 -33.47 -8.38 13.43
N ASP A 167 -34.34 -7.41 13.16
CA ASP A 167 -35.77 -7.66 12.92
C ASP A 167 -36.02 -8.49 11.64
N THR A 168 -35.17 -8.36 10.61
CA THR A 168 -35.31 -9.10 9.35
C THR A 168 -34.97 -10.59 9.45
N LEU A 169 -34.12 -10.94 10.40
CA LEU A 169 -33.67 -12.32 10.60
C LEU A 169 -34.67 -13.15 11.41
N ALA A 170 -35.88 -12.60 11.67
CA ALA A 170 -36.95 -13.19 12.49
C ALA A 170 -36.38 -13.78 13.80
N ILE A 171 -35.49 -13.02 14.43
CA ILE A 171 -34.63 -13.52 15.50
C ILE A 171 -35.43 -13.70 16.78
N ASP A 172 -35.61 -14.94 17.23
CA ASP A 172 -36.02 -15.24 18.60
C ASP A 172 -34.80 -15.13 19.53
N THR A 173 -34.31 -13.91 19.69
CA THR A 173 -33.29 -13.55 20.70
C THR A 173 -34.03 -13.12 21.93
N THR A 174 -33.58 -13.58 23.10
CA THR A 174 -34.02 -12.94 24.35
C THR A 174 -33.78 -11.44 24.26
N SER A 175 -34.70 -10.63 24.81
CA SER A 175 -34.61 -9.17 24.73
C SER A 175 -33.26 -8.63 25.23
N ALA A 176 -32.64 -9.31 26.20
CA ALA A 176 -31.31 -8.94 26.71
C ALA A 176 -30.19 -9.17 25.68
N THR A 177 -30.16 -10.32 25.01
CA THR A 177 -29.18 -10.62 23.94
C THR A 177 -29.32 -9.65 22.78
N ARG A 178 -30.57 -9.38 22.38
CA ARG A 178 -30.88 -8.43 21.30
C ARG A 178 -30.36 -7.03 21.65
N GLN A 179 -30.63 -6.58 22.87
CA GLN A 179 -30.19 -5.26 23.33
C GLN A 179 -28.66 -5.17 23.39
N ALA A 180 -27.97 -6.20 23.88
CA ALA A 180 -26.50 -6.23 23.92
C ALA A 180 -25.86 -6.14 22.52
N LEU A 181 -26.45 -6.77 21.50
CA LEU A 181 -26.01 -6.64 20.11
C LEU A 181 -26.22 -5.23 19.58
N ILE A 182 -27.35 -4.59 19.90
CA ILE A 182 -27.63 -3.21 19.49
C ILE A 182 -26.69 -2.21 20.16
N ASP A 183 -26.47 -2.36 21.46
CA ASP A 183 -25.61 -1.49 22.28
C ASP A 183 -24.13 -1.56 21.86
N THR A 184 -23.75 -2.55 21.05
CA THR A 184 -22.41 -2.64 20.46
C THR A 184 -22.18 -1.55 19.40
N PHE A 185 -23.23 -1.05 18.76
CA PHE A 185 -23.15 -0.14 17.62
C PHE A 185 -23.60 1.28 17.98
N GLU A 186 -22.95 2.26 17.38
CA GLU A 186 -23.41 3.65 17.42
C GLU A 186 -24.65 3.82 16.53
N PRO A 187 -25.51 4.83 16.78
CA PRO A 187 -26.63 5.13 15.90
C PRO A 187 -26.16 5.35 14.45
N GLY A 188 -26.75 4.59 13.52
CA GLY A 188 -26.44 4.71 12.10
C GLY A 188 -26.52 3.38 11.35
N PRO A 189 -26.25 3.43 10.03
CA PRO A 189 -26.42 2.28 9.18
C PRO A 189 -25.46 1.16 9.53
N VAL A 190 -25.95 -0.07 9.42
CA VAL A 190 -25.17 -1.30 9.60
C VAL A 190 -25.31 -2.18 8.36
N ARG A 191 -24.32 -3.01 8.13
CA ARG A 191 -24.36 -4.10 7.16
C ARG A 191 -24.57 -5.40 7.91
N LEU A 192 -25.54 -6.19 7.47
CA LEU A 192 -25.75 -7.55 7.91
C LEU A 192 -25.29 -8.49 6.80
N SER A 193 -24.41 -9.43 7.11
CA SER A 193 -24.00 -10.53 6.23
C SER A 193 -24.36 -11.85 6.90
N TRP A 194 -25.02 -12.79 6.21
CA TRP A 194 -25.34 -14.09 6.80
C TRP A 194 -25.24 -15.25 5.80
N LEU A 195 -24.91 -16.42 6.35
CA LEU A 195 -24.84 -17.70 5.67
C LEU A 195 -25.97 -18.58 6.18
N GLU A 196 -27.08 -18.64 5.44
CA GLU A 196 -28.27 -19.39 5.87
C GLU A 196 -27.95 -20.88 6.06
N GLU A 197 -27.11 -21.48 5.20
CA GLU A 197 -26.75 -22.89 5.26
C GLU A 197 -26.05 -23.31 6.57
N THR A 198 -25.31 -22.39 7.20
CA THR A 198 -24.52 -22.66 8.40
C THR A 198 -25.08 -21.93 9.62
N GLY A 199 -26.11 -21.10 9.43
CA GLY A 199 -26.66 -20.26 10.47
C GLY A 199 -25.61 -19.36 11.11
N ILE A 200 -24.72 -18.75 10.33
CA ILE A 200 -23.72 -17.78 10.83
C ILE A 200 -24.03 -16.40 10.27
N GLY A 201 -23.94 -15.38 11.13
CA GLY A 201 -24.17 -13.99 10.75
C GLY A 201 -23.14 -13.03 11.32
N LEU A 202 -23.01 -11.89 10.66
CA LEU A 202 -22.10 -10.80 10.99
C LEU A 202 -22.82 -9.47 10.81
N LEU A 203 -22.89 -8.67 11.88
CA LEU A 203 -23.19 -7.24 11.79
C LEU A 203 -21.88 -6.47 11.72
N LEU A 204 -21.84 -5.47 10.83
CA LEU A 204 -20.68 -4.61 10.62
C LEU A 204 -21.11 -3.15 10.48
N GLN A 205 -20.41 -2.26 11.18
CA GLN A 205 -20.51 -0.82 11.03
C GLN A 205 -19.11 -0.23 10.89
N SER A 206 -18.90 0.61 9.89
CA SER A 206 -17.67 1.39 9.77
C SER A 206 -17.83 2.71 10.53
N GLN A 207 -16.99 2.92 11.55
CA GLN A 207 -17.07 4.10 12.41
C GLN A 207 -15.89 5.06 12.20
N GLY A 208 -16.15 6.34 12.47
CA GLY A 208 -15.17 7.41 12.45
C GLY A 208 -14.62 7.73 11.06
N SER A 209 -13.73 8.73 11.01
CA SER A 209 -13.06 9.11 9.77
C SER A 209 -12.11 8.02 9.28
N ALA A 210 -11.67 7.11 10.16
CA ALA A 210 -10.82 5.95 9.84
C ALA A 210 -11.53 4.72 9.30
N HIS A 211 -12.87 4.75 9.24
CA HIS A 211 -13.69 3.60 8.87
C HIS A 211 -13.25 2.34 9.61
N CYS A 212 -13.01 2.48 10.91
CA CYS A 212 -12.65 1.35 11.75
C CYS A 212 -13.89 0.50 11.97
N PRO A 213 -13.80 -0.83 11.79
CA PRO A 213 -14.96 -1.70 11.88
C PRO A 213 -15.33 -1.93 13.34
N VAL A 214 -16.62 -1.79 13.64
CA VAL A 214 -17.28 -2.40 14.78
C VAL A 214 -18.08 -3.57 14.24
N THR A 215 -17.88 -4.75 14.84
CA THR A 215 -18.43 -5.99 14.30
C THR A 215 -18.95 -6.89 15.42
N ALA A 216 -20.10 -7.51 15.17
CA ALA A 216 -20.70 -8.49 16.07
C ALA A 216 -21.04 -9.75 15.28
N ALA A 217 -20.49 -10.89 15.69
CA ALA A 217 -20.75 -12.18 15.08
C ALA A 217 -21.76 -12.97 15.92
N PHE A 218 -22.61 -13.76 15.26
CA PHE A 218 -23.64 -14.55 15.91
C PHE A 218 -23.90 -15.84 15.12
N ARG A 219 -24.45 -16.84 15.79
CA ARG A 219 -24.77 -18.16 15.21
C ARG A 219 -26.14 -18.64 15.61
N ARG A 220 -26.76 -19.47 14.79
CA ARG A 220 -27.99 -20.20 15.12
C ARG A 220 -27.62 -21.42 15.95
N ASP A 221 -28.20 -21.55 17.13
CA ASP A 221 -28.01 -22.71 18.01
C ASP A 221 -28.93 -23.89 17.61
N ALA A 222 -28.83 -24.99 18.35
CA ALA A 222 -29.61 -26.20 18.07
C ALA A 222 -31.13 -26.01 18.25
N THR A 223 -31.56 -24.97 18.97
CA THR A 223 -32.97 -24.60 19.15
C THR A 223 -33.47 -23.64 18.08
N GLY A 224 -32.58 -23.22 17.16
CA GLY A 224 -32.90 -22.25 16.12
C GLY A 224 -32.72 -20.79 16.57
N HIS A 225 -32.26 -20.55 17.79
CA HIS A 225 -32.06 -19.21 18.33
C HIS A 225 -30.70 -18.65 17.94
N TRP A 226 -30.63 -17.36 17.64
CA TRP A 226 -29.35 -16.71 17.38
C TRP A 226 -28.66 -16.30 18.68
N VAL A 227 -27.42 -16.75 18.85
CA VAL A 227 -26.58 -16.45 20.01
C VAL A 227 -25.30 -15.75 19.56
N PRO A 228 -24.82 -14.71 20.28
CA PRO A 228 -23.55 -14.07 19.99
C PRO A 228 -22.39 -15.06 20.07
N VAL A 229 -21.38 -14.85 19.24
CA VAL A 229 -20.11 -15.58 19.31
C VAL A 229 -18.96 -14.59 19.36
N VAL A 230 -17.87 -15.00 20.02
CA VAL A 230 -16.68 -14.16 20.16
C VAL A 230 -16.11 -13.86 18.79
N ASN A 231 -16.10 -12.60 18.40
CA ASN A 231 -15.58 -12.17 17.12
C ASN A 231 -14.04 -12.05 17.14
N PRO A 232 -13.30 -12.63 16.19
CA PRO A 232 -11.83 -12.55 16.15
C PRO A 232 -11.32 -11.10 15.98
N LEU A 233 -12.15 -10.19 15.46
CA LEU A 233 -11.82 -8.78 15.30
C LEU A 233 -12.25 -7.90 16.49
N ALA A 234 -12.68 -8.50 17.61
CA ALA A 234 -13.15 -7.76 18.79
C ALA A 234 -12.03 -7.06 19.58
N THR A 235 -10.77 -7.52 19.46
CA THR A 235 -9.65 -6.89 20.17
C THR A 235 -9.33 -5.53 19.57
N GLU A 236 -8.88 -4.58 20.39
CA GLU A 236 -8.52 -3.24 19.90
C GLU A 236 -7.40 -3.30 18.85
N SER A 237 -6.43 -4.22 19.02
CA SER A 237 -5.34 -4.43 18.06
C SER A 237 -5.86 -4.94 16.71
N ALA A 238 -6.72 -5.97 16.71
CA ALA A 238 -7.31 -6.50 15.47
C ALA A 238 -8.19 -5.46 14.78
N ARG A 239 -9.00 -4.72 15.54
CA ARG A 239 -9.82 -3.62 15.02
C ARG A 239 -8.99 -2.53 14.37
N ARG A 240 -7.87 -2.11 15.00
CA ARG A 240 -6.96 -1.11 14.40
C ARG A 240 -6.36 -1.60 13.09
N ASN A 241 -6.01 -2.89 13.00
CA ASN A 241 -5.50 -3.48 11.77
C ASN A 241 -6.58 -3.57 10.68
N ALA A 242 -7.84 -3.78 11.06
CA ALA A 242 -8.95 -3.89 10.15
C ALA A 242 -9.53 -2.53 9.67
N CYS A 243 -9.05 -1.39 10.19
CA CYS A 243 -9.54 -0.08 9.76
C CYS A 243 -9.32 0.14 8.25
N GLY A 244 -10.40 0.53 7.57
CA GLY A 244 -10.42 0.75 6.12
C GLY A 244 -10.23 -0.50 5.26
N GLN A 245 -10.21 -1.70 5.86
CA GLN A 245 -10.11 -2.96 5.12
C GLN A 245 -11.50 -3.59 4.92
N PRO A 246 -11.76 -4.22 3.76
CA PRO A 246 -12.94 -5.08 3.59
C PRO A 246 -12.92 -6.26 4.58
N ILE A 247 -14.07 -6.50 5.20
CA ILE A 247 -14.31 -7.67 6.04
C ILE A 247 -15.50 -8.39 5.45
N GLU A 248 -15.34 -9.64 5.07
CA GLU A 248 -16.41 -10.40 4.41
C GLU A 248 -16.63 -11.74 5.09
N LEU A 249 -17.86 -12.22 5.01
CA LEU A 249 -18.24 -13.55 5.47
C LEU A 249 -18.45 -14.44 4.24
N PHE A 250 -17.78 -15.59 4.21
CA PHE A 250 -17.88 -16.58 3.14
C PHE A 250 -18.19 -17.96 3.72
N SER A 251 -18.91 -18.79 2.96
CA SER A 251 -18.89 -20.25 3.10
C SER A 251 -17.81 -20.78 2.17
N ILE A 252 -16.72 -21.29 2.76
CA ILE A 252 -15.56 -21.80 2.04
C ILE A 252 -15.51 -23.31 2.23
N ALA A 253 -15.83 -24.06 1.18
CA ALA A 253 -16.05 -25.51 1.22
C ALA A 253 -17.01 -25.93 2.34
N GLY A 254 -18.10 -25.18 2.53
CA GLY A 254 -19.11 -25.40 3.57
C GLY A 254 -18.70 -24.93 4.97
N THR A 255 -17.49 -24.40 5.15
CA THR A 255 -17.02 -23.88 6.44
C THR A 255 -17.22 -22.36 6.50
N PRO A 256 -17.93 -21.83 7.51
CA PRO A 256 -18.02 -20.38 7.73
C PRO A 256 -16.63 -19.79 7.94
N THR A 257 -16.31 -18.80 7.13
CA THR A 257 -15.01 -18.13 7.14
C THR A 257 -15.21 -16.63 7.11
N LEU A 258 -14.77 -15.95 8.16
CA LEU A 258 -14.63 -14.51 8.18
C LEU A 258 -13.28 -14.16 7.56
N THR A 259 -13.26 -13.22 6.64
CA THR A 259 -12.04 -12.79 5.95
C THR A 259 -11.77 -11.33 6.23
N LEU A 260 -10.51 -11.00 6.54
CA LEU A 260 -9.99 -9.64 6.50
C LEU A 260 -9.12 -9.50 5.26
N ILE A 261 -9.52 -8.65 4.32
CA ILE A 261 -8.84 -8.48 3.03
C ILE A 261 -7.98 -7.22 3.09
N GLU A 262 -6.67 -7.39 3.26
CA GLU A 262 -5.72 -6.28 3.25
C GLU A 262 -5.33 -5.91 1.81
N THR A 263 -5.64 -4.66 1.42
CA THR A 263 -5.34 -4.12 0.07
C THR A 263 -4.51 -2.83 0.12
N ARG A 264 -3.77 -2.65 1.22
CA ARG A 264 -3.08 -1.40 1.54
C ARG A 264 -2.07 -0.97 0.49
N ASN A 265 -1.53 -1.90 -0.30
CA ASN A 265 -0.61 -1.54 -1.36
C ASN A 265 -0.86 -2.25 -2.70
N ALA A 266 -0.41 -1.62 -3.78
CA ALA A 266 -0.60 -2.13 -5.14
C ALA A 266 0.09 -3.48 -5.40
N ASN A 267 1.12 -3.83 -4.62
CA ASN A 267 1.94 -5.03 -4.81
C ASN A 267 1.48 -6.23 -3.99
N GLU A 268 0.49 -6.08 -3.10
CA GLU A 268 0.10 -7.15 -2.20
C GLU A 268 -1.40 -7.12 -1.93
N ILE A 269 -1.99 -8.32 -1.95
CA ILE A 269 -3.26 -8.59 -1.29
C ILE A 269 -2.98 -9.69 -0.28
N ALA A 270 -3.32 -9.46 0.98
CA ALA A 270 -3.32 -10.49 2.00
C ALA A 270 -4.75 -10.74 2.47
N ILE A 271 -5.19 -11.99 2.53
CA ILE A 271 -6.50 -12.39 3.04
C ILE A 271 -6.28 -13.26 4.27
N HIS A 272 -6.56 -12.69 5.44
CA HIS A 272 -6.55 -13.44 6.69
C HIS A 272 -7.87 -14.19 6.82
N LEU A 273 -7.79 -15.51 6.96
CA LEU A 273 -8.95 -16.36 7.15
C LEU A 273 -9.15 -16.62 8.64
N TYR A 274 -10.38 -16.46 9.11
CA TYR A 274 -10.80 -16.94 10.42
C TYR A 274 -11.92 -17.95 10.20
N THR A 275 -11.69 -19.20 10.55
CA THR A 275 -12.64 -20.30 10.28
C THR A 275 -13.40 -20.65 11.55
N MET A 276 -14.67 -21.02 11.40
CA MET A 276 -15.46 -21.55 12.51
C MET A 276 -15.66 -23.05 12.32
N HIS A 277 -14.81 -23.83 12.98
CA HIS A 277 -14.97 -25.28 13.06
C HIS A 277 -16.00 -25.62 14.16
N ASP A 278 -16.93 -26.53 13.85
CA ASP A 278 -17.96 -27.03 14.78
C ASP A 278 -18.88 -25.97 15.39
N ALA A 279 -19.03 -24.81 14.73
CA ALA A 279 -19.91 -23.71 15.12
C ALA A 279 -19.71 -23.17 16.56
N SER A 280 -18.55 -23.39 17.19
CA SER A 280 -18.34 -23.03 18.60
C SER A 280 -17.49 -21.78 18.80
N ALA A 281 -16.42 -21.62 18.02
CA ALA A 281 -15.52 -20.47 18.08
C ALA A 281 -14.81 -20.23 16.75
N TRP A 282 -14.46 -18.97 16.50
CA TRP A 282 -13.55 -18.62 15.41
C TRP A 282 -12.11 -18.98 15.77
N GLN A 283 -11.40 -19.58 14.82
CA GLN A 283 -9.98 -19.90 14.92
C GLN A 283 -9.22 -19.14 13.84
N ALA A 284 -8.00 -18.69 14.15
CA ALA A 284 -7.12 -18.11 13.14
C ALA A 284 -6.74 -19.20 12.14
N GLY A 285 -7.12 -19.00 10.89
CA GLY A 285 -6.76 -19.83 9.76
C GLY A 285 -5.50 -19.31 9.07
N PRO A 286 -5.16 -19.88 7.90
CA PRO A 286 -4.03 -19.41 7.14
C PRO A 286 -4.26 -18.01 6.57
N THR A 287 -3.17 -17.31 6.27
CA THR A 287 -3.19 -16.07 5.49
C THR A 287 -2.83 -16.37 4.05
N VAL A 288 -3.72 -16.02 3.12
CA VAL A 288 -3.44 -16.15 1.69
C VAL A 288 -2.84 -14.84 1.19
N VAL A 289 -1.63 -14.89 0.65
CA VAL A 289 -0.92 -13.72 0.13
C VAL A 289 -0.75 -13.86 -1.37
N ALA A 290 -1.15 -12.82 -2.10
CA ALA A 290 -0.85 -12.68 -3.52
C ALA A 290 -0.02 -11.41 -3.74
N ARG A 291 1.08 -11.58 -4.48
CA ARG A 291 2.05 -10.53 -4.79
C ARG A 291 1.93 -10.13 -6.24
N TYR A 292 2.02 -8.84 -6.52
CA TYR A 292 1.82 -8.26 -7.83
C TYR A 292 2.93 -7.29 -8.17
N ASP A 293 3.19 -7.16 -9.47
CA ASP A 293 3.91 -6.03 -10.01
C ASP A 293 3.01 -4.78 -9.98
N HIS A 294 3.55 -3.65 -10.39
CA HIS A 294 2.76 -2.44 -10.56
C HIS A 294 3.26 -1.61 -11.74
N THR A 295 2.40 -0.68 -12.16
CA THR A 295 2.73 0.32 -13.16
C THR A 295 2.50 1.71 -12.59
N LEU A 296 3.28 2.68 -13.06
CA LEU A 296 3.15 4.07 -12.66
C LEU A 296 2.40 4.85 -13.74
N LYS A 297 1.41 5.64 -13.33
CA LYS A 297 0.66 6.50 -14.25
C LYS A 297 0.43 7.88 -13.64
N ALA A 298 0.81 8.93 -14.35
CA ALA A 298 0.41 10.28 -13.98
C ALA A 298 -1.09 10.47 -14.21
N THR A 299 -1.83 10.83 -13.16
CA THR A 299 -3.31 10.93 -13.19
C THR A 299 -3.83 12.34 -13.02
N ALA A 300 -3.19 13.16 -12.19
CA ALA A 300 -3.53 14.56 -11.98
C ALA A 300 -2.27 15.40 -12.17
N ILE A 301 -2.36 16.50 -12.94
CA ILE A 301 -1.23 17.39 -13.24
C ILE A 301 -1.72 18.83 -13.12
N ARG A 302 -1.11 19.57 -12.20
CA ARG A 302 -1.21 21.04 -12.11
C ARG A 302 0.12 21.62 -12.54
N HIS A 303 0.07 22.70 -13.29
CA HIS A 303 1.28 23.39 -13.77
C HIS A 303 1.01 24.88 -13.96
N ARG A 304 2.06 25.69 -14.01
CA ARG A 304 1.96 27.10 -14.41
C ARG A 304 1.44 27.25 -15.84
N ASP A 305 0.77 28.37 -16.11
CA ASP A 305 0.22 28.71 -17.42
C ASP A 305 1.28 28.81 -18.55
N ASP A 306 2.53 29.12 -18.19
CA ASP A 306 3.68 29.17 -19.12
C ASP A 306 4.30 27.78 -19.39
N SER A 307 3.63 26.71 -18.96
CA SER A 307 4.01 25.33 -19.20
C SER A 307 2.81 24.47 -19.59
N ASN A 308 3.04 23.20 -19.92
CA ASN A 308 1.95 22.28 -20.28
C ASN A 308 2.09 20.96 -19.54
N ALA A 309 0.96 20.28 -19.33
CA ALA A 309 0.89 19.05 -18.57
C ALA A 309 1.77 17.93 -19.16
N TYR A 310 1.81 17.80 -20.49
CA TYR A 310 2.59 16.77 -21.17
C TYR A 310 4.09 16.87 -20.89
N PHE A 311 4.64 18.08 -20.84
CA PHE A 311 6.03 18.33 -20.47
C PHE A 311 6.33 17.81 -19.07
N TRP A 312 5.50 18.17 -18.08
CA TRP A 312 5.69 17.76 -16.70
C TRP A 312 5.48 16.26 -16.50
N GLN A 313 4.53 15.65 -17.20
CA GLN A 313 4.35 14.20 -17.22
C GLN A 313 5.62 13.48 -17.70
N ARG A 314 6.18 13.91 -18.83
CA ARG A 314 7.40 13.31 -19.40
C ARG A 314 8.62 13.48 -18.51
N LEU A 315 8.69 14.60 -17.79
CA LEU A 315 9.77 14.86 -16.84
C LEU A 315 9.60 14.03 -15.56
N ALA A 316 8.38 13.91 -15.05
CA ALA A 316 8.07 13.30 -13.77
C ALA A 316 8.13 11.77 -13.79
N LEU A 317 7.61 11.11 -14.83
CA LEU A 317 7.49 9.64 -14.84
C LEU A 317 8.83 8.91 -14.66
N PRO A 318 9.92 9.23 -15.38
CA PRO A 318 11.20 8.55 -15.17
C PRO A 318 11.78 8.77 -13.77
N VAL A 319 11.50 9.93 -13.17
CA VAL A 319 11.91 10.24 -11.80
C VAL A 319 11.10 9.43 -10.80
N ALA A 320 9.79 9.35 -11.00
CA ALA A 320 8.91 8.54 -10.19
C ALA A 320 9.30 7.06 -10.28
N GLU A 321 9.64 6.55 -11.47
CA GLU A 321 10.17 5.18 -11.65
C GLU A 321 11.49 4.95 -10.89
N ALA A 322 12.41 5.91 -10.94
CA ALA A 322 13.67 5.82 -10.20
C ALA A 322 13.45 5.87 -8.68
N PHE A 323 12.55 6.73 -8.21
CA PHE A 323 12.18 6.84 -6.80
C PHE A 323 11.41 5.62 -6.31
N ASP A 324 10.48 5.12 -7.09
CA ASP A 324 9.65 3.96 -6.76
C ASP A 324 10.47 2.68 -6.61
N ARG A 325 11.61 2.57 -7.30
CA ARG A 325 12.59 1.49 -7.06
C ARG A 325 13.43 1.70 -5.81
N ARG A 326 13.54 2.94 -5.32
CA ARG A 326 14.40 3.32 -4.20
C ARG A 326 13.89 4.57 -3.48
N PRO A 327 12.86 4.44 -2.62
CA PRO A 327 12.07 5.57 -2.11
C PRO A 327 12.75 6.24 -0.90
N VAL A 328 14.00 6.66 -1.08
CA VAL A 328 14.87 7.23 -0.03
C VAL A 328 15.72 8.38 -0.57
N PRO A 329 16.30 9.24 0.30
CA PRO A 329 17.21 10.30 -0.15
C PRO A 329 18.38 9.74 -0.98
N GLY A 330 18.78 10.48 -2.02
CA GLY A 330 19.87 10.05 -2.91
C GLY A 330 19.45 9.03 -3.98
N PHE A 331 18.15 8.82 -4.21
CA PHE A 331 17.65 8.02 -5.33
C PHE A 331 18.05 8.60 -6.70
N SER A 332 18.20 9.93 -6.79
CA SER A 332 18.74 10.63 -7.96
C SER A 332 20.21 10.96 -7.75
N ARG A 333 21.05 10.68 -8.77
CA ARG A 333 22.51 10.87 -8.74
C ARG A 333 22.98 12.05 -9.59
N SER A 334 22.28 13.18 -9.51
CA SER A 334 22.67 14.36 -10.28
C SER A 334 23.92 15.00 -9.68
N ALA A 335 25.05 14.92 -10.39
CA ALA A 335 26.26 15.67 -10.05
C ALA A 335 26.04 17.16 -10.34
N LEU A 336 25.74 17.94 -9.30
CA LEU A 336 25.56 19.39 -9.42
C LEU A 336 26.90 20.11 -9.33
N SER A 337 27.07 21.16 -10.14
CA SER A 337 28.15 22.14 -9.88
C SER A 337 27.90 22.85 -8.54
N PRO A 338 28.93 23.36 -7.85
CA PRO A 338 28.75 24.07 -6.58
C PRO A 338 27.71 25.19 -6.64
N ARG A 339 27.68 25.94 -7.76
CA ARG A 339 26.69 26.99 -8.00
C ARG A 339 25.26 26.43 -8.08
N ASN A 340 25.05 25.35 -8.84
CA ASN A 340 23.72 24.76 -8.99
C ASN A 340 23.25 24.10 -7.68
N ASN A 341 24.18 23.49 -6.92
CA ASN A 341 23.88 22.97 -5.61
C ASN A 341 23.42 24.07 -4.64
N ALA A 342 24.13 25.20 -4.60
CA ALA A 342 23.75 26.35 -3.77
C ALA A 342 22.36 26.90 -4.14
N ARG A 343 22.00 26.92 -5.44
CA ARG A 343 20.66 27.32 -5.90
C ARG A 343 19.59 26.34 -5.44
N ILE A 344 19.81 25.03 -5.61
CA ILE A 344 18.88 23.99 -5.16
C ILE A 344 18.67 24.05 -3.65
N GLU A 345 19.73 24.22 -2.86
CA GLU A 345 19.63 24.35 -1.40
C GLU A 345 18.96 25.66 -0.96
N THR A 346 19.10 26.74 -1.74
CA THR A 346 18.36 27.98 -1.51
C THR A 346 16.86 27.79 -1.75
N ALA A 347 16.49 27.16 -2.86
CA ALA A 347 15.10 26.81 -3.15
C ALA A 347 14.52 25.90 -2.06
N ARG A 348 15.29 24.89 -1.62
CA ARG A 348 14.86 23.94 -0.59
C ARG A 348 14.57 24.64 0.74
N ARG A 349 15.46 25.51 1.20
CA ARG A 349 15.26 26.28 2.44
C ARG A 349 14.03 27.18 2.37
N ALA A 350 13.82 27.84 1.24
CA ALA A 350 12.65 28.70 1.04
C ALA A 350 11.34 27.90 0.99
N VAL A 351 11.28 26.74 0.30
CA VAL A 351 10.11 25.85 0.35
C VAL A 351 9.82 25.39 1.78
N LEU A 352 10.85 25.00 2.54
CA LEU A 352 10.68 24.55 3.92
C LEU A 352 10.22 25.68 4.87
N ALA A 353 10.69 26.90 4.66
CA ALA A 353 10.29 28.06 5.48
C ALA A 353 8.79 28.39 5.33
N ASP A 354 8.21 28.10 4.17
CA ASP A 354 6.79 28.33 3.87
C ASP A 354 5.87 27.25 4.46
N ALA A 355 6.42 26.13 4.97
CA ALA A 355 5.65 24.93 5.32
C ALA A 355 4.85 25.00 6.64
N ALA A 356 4.96 26.08 7.42
CA ALA A 356 4.20 26.44 8.65
C ALA A 356 3.86 25.34 9.71
N GLY A 357 4.40 24.12 9.64
CA GLY A 357 4.17 23.04 10.61
C GLY A 357 3.04 22.06 10.31
N GLU A 358 2.20 22.30 9.28
CA GLU A 358 1.09 21.40 8.89
C GLU A 358 1.53 20.31 7.88
N GLY A 359 2.82 20.28 7.55
CA GLY A 359 3.37 19.49 6.46
C GLY A 359 3.47 20.32 5.18
N LEU A 360 4.32 19.89 4.25
CA LEU A 360 4.45 20.58 2.98
C LEU A 360 3.26 20.25 2.09
N ALA A 361 2.47 21.27 1.74
CA ALA A 361 1.44 21.15 0.73
C ALA A 361 2.06 20.81 -0.64
N ALA A 362 1.26 20.19 -1.53
CA ALA A 362 1.58 20.16 -2.95
C ALA A 362 1.84 21.59 -3.46
N ALA A 363 2.70 21.75 -4.48
CA ALA A 363 3.10 23.07 -4.97
C ALA A 363 1.84 23.91 -5.30
N PRO A 364 1.60 25.03 -4.58
CA PRO A 364 0.33 25.74 -4.65
C PRO A 364 0.24 26.49 -5.98
N LEU A 365 -0.43 25.88 -6.97
CA LEU A 365 -0.65 26.47 -8.28
C LEU A 365 -2.06 27.05 -8.28
N THR A 366 -2.14 28.36 -8.11
CA THR A 366 -3.36 29.15 -7.83
C THR A 366 -4.33 29.25 -9.02
N THR A 367 -4.98 28.16 -9.41
CA THR A 367 -6.17 28.24 -10.27
C THR A 367 -7.35 27.50 -9.63
N ALA A 368 -8.51 28.14 -9.72
CA ALA A 368 -9.69 27.96 -8.86
C ALA A 368 -10.49 26.67 -9.11
N ASP A 369 -10.09 25.82 -10.05
CA ASP A 369 -10.75 24.54 -10.31
C ASP A 369 -9.72 23.46 -10.69
N ASN A 370 -9.99 22.24 -10.21
CA ASN A 370 -9.27 20.96 -10.36
C ASN A 370 -8.25 20.61 -9.26
N THR A 371 -8.72 19.79 -8.32
CA THR A 371 -7.96 19.16 -7.23
C THR A 371 -6.88 18.22 -7.78
N LEU A 372 -5.75 18.06 -7.09
CA LEU A 372 -4.72 17.04 -7.40
C LEU A 372 -5.18 15.60 -7.08
N GLY A 373 -6.50 15.39 -7.05
CA GLY A 373 -7.13 14.29 -6.32
C GLY A 373 -7.30 14.63 -4.84
N PRO A 374 -7.55 13.62 -3.99
CA PRO A 374 -7.79 13.82 -2.55
C PRO A 374 -6.54 14.24 -1.77
N PHE A 375 -5.34 14.19 -2.36
CA PHE A 375 -4.09 14.43 -1.64
C PHE A 375 -3.62 15.87 -1.79
N ASP A 376 -3.47 16.55 -0.66
CA ASP A 376 -3.11 17.96 -0.58
C ASP A 376 -1.73 18.19 0.06
N HIS A 377 -1.17 17.19 0.76
CA HIS A 377 0.13 17.28 1.42
C HIS A 377 1.07 16.12 1.06
N PHE A 378 2.37 16.37 1.19
CA PHE A 378 3.38 15.32 1.14
C PHE A 378 3.43 14.54 2.45
N GLY A 379 3.66 13.23 2.33
CA GLY A 379 4.13 12.36 3.40
C GLY A 379 5.36 12.91 4.11
N GLU A 380 5.51 12.56 5.39
CA GLU A 380 6.64 13.00 6.23
C GLU A 380 7.99 12.55 5.66
N ALA A 381 8.00 11.36 5.05
CA ALA A 381 9.18 10.79 4.39
C ALA A 381 9.42 11.28 2.96
N ALA A 382 8.67 12.27 2.46
CA ALA A 382 8.91 12.82 1.13
C ALA A 382 10.30 13.46 1.04
N VAL A 383 10.98 13.21 -0.07
CA VAL A 383 12.37 13.62 -0.30
C VAL A 383 12.46 14.70 -1.35
N PHE A 384 13.45 15.58 -1.20
CA PHE A 384 13.82 16.53 -2.24
C PHE A 384 14.83 15.93 -3.20
N PHE A 385 14.81 16.38 -4.46
CA PHE A 385 15.78 16.00 -5.47
C PHE A 385 15.98 17.13 -6.49
N PRO A 386 17.19 17.29 -7.05
CA PRO A 386 17.41 18.22 -8.14
C PRO A 386 17.08 17.59 -9.50
N ILE A 387 16.49 18.37 -10.41
CA ILE A 387 16.23 17.94 -11.79
C ILE A 387 16.46 19.08 -12.78
N ALA A 388 17.01 18.75 -13.96
CA ALA A 388 17.14 19.70 -15.05
C ALA A 388 15.81 19.80 -15.82
N ALA A 389 15.29 21.02 -15.97
CA ALA A 389 14.08 21.32 -16.73
C ALA A 389 14.28 22.60 -17.53
N ARG A 390 14.07 22.54 -18.85
CA ARG A 390 14.19 23.70 -19.77
C ARG A 390 15.51 24.47 -19.61
N GLY A 391 16.62 23.76 -19.42
CA GLY A 391 17.95 24.36 -19.26
C GLY A 391 18.26 24.95 -17.87
N ASN A 392 17.35 24.84 -16.91
CA ASN A 392 17.54 25.27 -15.52
C ASN A 392 17.50 24.08 -14.56
N TRP A 393 18.14 24.23 -13.40
CA TRP A 393 17.98 23.30 -12.29
C TRP A 393 16.75 23.69 -11.47
N VAL A 394 15.87 22.72 -11.26
CA VAL A 394 14.60 22.80 -10.55
C VAL A 394 14.68 21.89 -9.34
N LEU A 395 14.10 22.35 -8.23
CA LEU A 395 13.90 21.54 -7.04
C LEU A 395 12.63 20.71 -7.22
N GLY A 396 12.77 19.39 -7.18
CA GLY A 396 11.65 18.45 -7.08
C GLY A 396 11.47 17.97 -5.65
N ARG A 397 10.25 17.56 -5.31
CA ARG A 397 9.91 16.78 -4.11
C ARG A 397 9.01 15.62 -4.50
N ILE A 398 9.26 14.44 -3.95
CA ILE A 398 8.44 13.25 -4.18
C ILE A 398 8.27 12.48 -2.87
N GLY A 399 7.08 11.93 -2.67
CA GLY A 399 6.78 11.01 -1.57
C GLY A 399 5.31 10.62 -1.64
N HIS A 400 4.84 9.81 -0.69
CA HIS A 400 3.44 9.44 -0.64
C HIS A 400 2.53 10.68 -0.47
N GLY A 401 1.39 10.72 -1.15
CA GLY A 401 0.37 11.75 -0.91
C GLY A 401 -0.31 11.56 0.45
N ARG A 402 -0.73 12.64 1.11
CA ARG A 402 -1.50 12.62 2.36
C ARG A 402 -2.84 13.32 2.19
N LEU A 403 -3.84 12.81 2.89
CA LEU A 403 -5.12 13.47 3.16
C LEU A 403 -5.41 13.34 4.66
N GLY A 404 -5.19 14.41 5.42
CA GLY A 404 -5.27 14.40 6.88
C GLY A 404 -4.31 13.38 7.50
N TRP A 405 -4.88 12.38 8.18
CA TRP A 405 -4.12 11.30 8.84
C TRP A 405 -3.87 10.08 7.93
N ARG A 406 -4.41 10.05 6.71
CA ARG A 406 -4.19 8.96 5.74
C ARG A 406 -3.03 9.28 4.81
N THR A 407 -2.24 8.26 4.53
CA THR A 407 -1.19 8.28 3.51
C THR A 407 -1.62 7.37 2.37
N SER A 408 -1.52 7.87 1.15
CA SER A 408 -1.77 7.11 -0.08
C SER A 408 -0.58 6.25 -0.45
N ASP A 409 -0.85 5.18 -1.15
CA ASP A 409 0.16 4.42 -1.85
C ASP A 409 0.72 5.16 -3.08
N ASP A 410 -0.04 6.10 -3.62
CA ASP A 410 0.35 6.92 -4.77
C ASP A 410 1.45 7.93 -4.42
N TRP A 411 2.27 8.28 -5.43
CA TRP A 411 3.28 9.31 -5.28
C TRP A 411 2.71 10.68 -5.58
N LEU A 412 2.88 11.62 -4.66
CA LEU A 412 2.74 13.04 -4.90
C LEU A 412 4.10 13.60 -5.32
N MET A 413 4.10 14.44 -6.36
CA MET A 413 5.27 15.15 -6.85
C MET A 413 5.01 16.66 -6.90
N GLY A 414 6.06 17.43 -6.64
CA GLY A 414 6.05 18.89 -6.73
C GLY A 414 7.36 19.40 -7.30
N PHE A 415 7.30 20.51 -8.03
CA PHE A 415 8.43 21.14 -8.69
C PHE A 415 8.44 22.64 -8.41
N TRP A 416 9.61 23.16 -8.04
CA TRP A 416 9.84 24.57 -7.73
C TRP A 416 11.10 25.10 -8.43
N GLY A 417 10.98 26.28 -9.00
CA GLY A 417 12.09 27.02 -9.59
C GLY A 417 12.51 28.18 -8.68
N LEU A 418 13.60 28.84 -9.08
CA LEU A 418 13.94 30.18 -8.61
C LEU A 418 13.69 31.16 -9.75
N ASP A 419 13.03 32.28 -9.46
CA ASP A 419 12.90 33.38 -10.40
C ASP A 419 14.19 34.23 -10.48
N ALA A 420 14.12 35.37 -11.17
CA ALA A 420 15.28 36.25 -11.36
C ALA A 420 15.78 36.91 -10.05
N ASP A 421 14.91 37.01 -9.04
CA ASP A 421 15.19 37.60 -7.73
C ASP A 421 15.51 36.52 -6.67
N ASP A 422 15.84 35.30 -7.12
CA ASP A 422 16.07 34.11 -6.29
C ASP A 422 14.90 33.76 -5.36
N ARG A 423 13.67 34.12 -5.74
CA ARG A 423 12.46 33.71 -5.01
C ARG A 423 11.96 32.38 -5.54
N VAL A 424 11.49 31.53 -4.63
CA VAL A 424 10.90 30.24 -4.97
C VAL A 424 9.56 30.45 -5.67
N VAL A 425 9.39 29.79 -6.81
CA VAL A 425 8.14 29.78 -7.57
C VAL A 425 7.66 28.34 -7.81
N PRO A 426 6.41 27.99 -7.46
CA PRO A 426 5.86 26.67 -7.79
C PRO A 426 5.71 26.55 -9.30
N LEU A 427 6.14 25.42 -9.87
CA LEU A 427 6.13 25.17 -11.31
C LEU A 427 5.08 24.15 -11.73
N ALA A 428 5.00 23.03 -11.00
CA ALA A 428 4.07 21.95 -11.26
C ALA A 428 3.88 21.05 -10.03
N SER A 429 2.74 20.36 -9.97
CA SER A 429 2.48 19.26 -9.05
C SER A 429 1.71 18.15 -9.74
N LEU A 430 2.00 16.91 -9.39
CA LEU A 430 1.43 15.73 -10.03
C LEU A 430 1.14 14.63 -9.03
N THR A 431 0.08 13.86 -9.29
CA THR A 431 -0.15 12.57 -8.66
C THR A 431 0.23 11.47 -9.63
N ILE A 432 1.09 10.54 -9.18
CA ILE A 432 1.50 9.34 -9.91
C ILE A 432 0.87 8.14 -9.20
N GLU A 433 -0.14 7.60 -9.83
CA GLU A 433 -0.87 6.43 -9.34
C GLU A 433 -0.01 5.17 -9.46
N ARG A 434 0.01 4.35 -8.40
CA ARG A 434 0.59 3.01 -8.42
C ARG A 434 -0.50 1.99 -8.70
N ARG A 435 -0.60 1.54 -9.95
CA ARG A 435 -1.63 0.59 -10.37
C ARG A 435 -1.11 -0.83 -10.26
N ARG A 436 -1.84 -1.69 -9.55
CA ARG A 436 -1.59 -3.13 -9.52
C ARG A 436 -1.45 -3.68 -10.94
N GLY A 437 -0.40 -4.45 -11.17
CA GLY A 437 -0.03 -5.06 -12.44
C GLY A 437 -0.24 -6.57 -12.42
N ALA A 438 0.64 -7.28 -13.13
CA ALA A 438 0.59 -8.74 -13.23
C ALA A 438 0.88 -9.40 -11.88
N ALA A 439 0.27 -10.56 -11.62
CA ALA A 439 0.64 -11.40 -10.48
C ALA A 439 2.09 -11.89 -10.63
N LEU A 440 2.84 -11.84 -9.53
CA LEU A 440 4.23 -12.29 -9.44
C LEU A 440 4.38 -13.58 -8.63
N GLY A 441 3.45 -13.85 -7.72
CA GLY A 441 3.42 -15.08 -6.93
C GLY A 441 2.27 -15.07 -5.93
N GLN A 442 1.99 -16.24 -5.37
CA GLN A 442 1.00 -16.42 -4.33
C GLN A 442 1.41 -17.54 -3.39
N ALA A 443 1.06 -17.41 -2.12
CA ALA A 443 1.37 -18.40 -1.09
C ALA A 443 0.24 -18.48 -0.07
N VAL A 444 0.13 -19.64 0.60
CA VAL A 444 -0.73 -19.83 1.76
C VAL A 444 0.17 -19.98 2.98
N ILE A 445 0.19 -18.95 3.82
CA ILE A 445 1.00 -18.91 5.04
C ILE A 445 0.19 -19.51 6.18
N ALA A 446 0.74 -20.51 6.87
CA ALA A 446 0.11 -21.10 8.05
C ALA A 446 -0.09 -20.04 9.16
N PRO A 447 -1.10 -20.20 10.04
CA PRO A 447 -1.22 -19.33 11.21
C PRO A 447 0.01 -19.48 12.13
N ASP A 448 0.47 -18.35 12.68
CA ASP A 448 1.58 -18.26 13.65
C ASP A 448 1.29 -18.98 14.98
#